data_AF-A0A847WTR1-F1
#
_entry.id   AF-A0A847WTR1-F1
#
_cell.length_a   1.000
_cell.length_b   1.000
_cell.length_c   1.000
_cell.angle_alpha   90.00
_cell.angle_beta   90.00
_cell.angle_gamma   90.00
#
_symmetry.space_group_name_H-M   'P 1'
#
loop_
_entity.id
_entity.type
_entity.pdbx_description
1 polymer ?
#
loop_
_entity_poly.entity_id
_entity_poly.type
_entity_poly.pdbx_seq_one_letter_code
_entity_poly.pdbx_strand_id
1 'polypeptide(L)' 'MKKTTRIITYTMLLLLASLLFQSTSYANTVQIETDDLLVRSGPGTEYELIGHVNQGEDYALVEQTDDWLAIDF' A
#
# COMPACT_ATOMS: atom_id res chain seq x y z
N MET A 1 -14.89 13.68 -44.17
CA MET A 1 -15.79 13.43 -43.01
C MET A 1 -15.73 11.99 -42.48
N LYS A 2 -15.74 10.93 -43.32
CA LYS A 2 -15.71 9.52 -42.83
C LYS A 2 -14.41 9.12 -42.08
N LYS A 3 -13.26 9.70 -42.42
CA LYS A 3 -11.95 9.42 -41.77
C LYS A 3 -11.86 10.00 -40.36
N THR A 4 -12.39 11.21 -40.15
CA THR A 4 -12.43 11.86 -38.84
C THR A 4 -13.41 11.17 -37.89
N THR A 5 -14.56 10.70 -38.40
CA THR A 5 -15.49 9.87 -37.62
C THR A 5 -14.84 8.57 -37.13
N ARG A 6 -14.07 7.88 -37.98
CA ARG A 6 -13.34 6.65 -37.60
C ARG A 6 -12.30 6.90 -36.50
N ILE A 7 -11.55 8.00 -36.60
CA ILE A 7 -10.56 8.37 -35.58
C ILE A 7 -11.27 8.67 -34.25
N ILE A 8 -12.34 9.46 -34.27
CA ILE A 8 -13.13 9.78 -33.07
C ILE A 8 -13.73 8.53 -32.44
N THR A 9 -14.22 7.58 -33.23
CA THR A 9 -14.75 6.32 -32.68
C THR A 9 -13.66 5.49 -32.02
N TYR A 10 -12.45 5.44 -32.59
CA TYR A 10 -11.34 4.70 -31.96
C TYR A 10 -10.82 5.38 -30.70
N THR A 11 -10.72 6.71 -30.69
CA THR A 11 -10.31 7.45 -29.48
C THR A 11 -11.35 7.32 -28.38
N MET A 12 -12.65 7.35 -28.71
CA MET A 12 -13.73 7.12 -27.75
C MET A 12 -13.74 5.68 -27.22
N LEU A 13 -13.47 4.67 -28.07
CA LEU A 13 -13.35 3.27 -27.66
C LEU A 13 -12.15 3.04 -26.72
N LEU A 14 -11.03 3.72 -26.98
CA LEU A 14 -9.82 3.65 -26.15
C LEU A 14 -10.02 4.33 -24.79
N LEU A 15 -10.74 5.46 -24.74
CA LEU A 15 -11.16 6.13 -23.50
C LEU A 15 -12.17 5.29 -22.69
N LEU A 16 -13.01 4.50 -23.36
CA LEU A 16 -13.93 3.59 -22.68
C LEU A 16 -13.20 2.36 -22.11
N ALA A 17 -12.15 1.88 -22.80
CA ALA A 17 -11.36 0.73 -22.36
C ALA A 17 -10.49 1.04 -21.12
N SER A 18 -10.05 2.28 -20.91
CA SER A 18 -9.26 2.64 -19.72
C SER A 18 -10.06 2.54 -18.41
N LEU A 19 -11.38 2.68 -18.47
CA LEU A 19 -12.28 2.49 -17.32
C LEU A 19 -12.35 1.03 -16.84
N LEU A 20 -11.85 0.07 -17.63
CA LEU A 20 -11.85 -1.36 -17.30
C LEU A 20 -10.67 -1.79 -16.41
N PHE A 21 -9.69 -0.92 -16.17
CA PHE A 21 -8.45 -1.23 -15.43
C PHE A 21 -8.37 -0.48 -14.09
N GLN A 22 -9.41 -0.57 -13.27
CA GLN A 22 -9.35 -0.05 -11.90
C GLN A 22 -8.68 -1.09 -10.99
N SER A 23 -7.42 -0.84 -10.57
CA SER A 23 -6.75 -1.64 -9.54
C SER A 23 -7.11 -1.08 -8.16
N THR A 24 -7.80 -1.87 -7.33
CA THR A 24 -7.96 -1.57 -5.91
C THR A 24 -6.78 -2.16 -5.15
N SER A 25 -5.99 -1.32 -4.47
CA SER A 25 -4.98 -1.77 -3.51
C SER A 25 -5.55 -1.61 -2.10
N TYR A 26 -5.71 -2.71 -1.38
CA TYR A 26 -5.97 -2.67 0.05
C TYR A 26 -4.63 -2.74 0.76
N ALA A 27 -4.33 -1.76 1.61
CA ALA A 27 -3.23 -1.89 2.56
C ALA A 27 -3.67 -2.88 3.64
N ASN A 28 -2.85 -3.89 3.92
CA ASN A 28 -3.05 -4.70 5.12
C ASN A 28 -2.77 -3.83 6.33
N THR A 29 -3.49 -4.05 7.42
CA THR A 29 -3.32 -3.29 8.67
C THR A 29 -2.81 -4.23 9.76
N VAL A 30 -1.91 -3.72 10.61
CA VAL A 30 -1.41 -4.36 11.82
C VAL A 30 -1.91 -3.57 13.01
N GLN A 31 -2.60 -4.26 13.91
CA GLN A 31 -3.00 -3.70 15.20
C GLN A 31 -1.96 -4.09 16.25
N ILE A 32 -1.48 -3.12 17.01
CA ILE A 32 -0.51 -3.36 18.07
C ILE A 32 -1.21 -3.99 19.28
N GLU A 33 -0.66 -5.10 19.78
CA GLU A 33 -1.26 -5.89 20.88
C GLU A 33 -0.70 -5.57 22.26
N THR A 34 0.36 -4.76 22.36
CA THR A 34 1.02 -4.43 23.63
C THR A 34 1.44 -2.96 23.70
N ASP A 35 1.47 -2.40 24.89
CA ASP A 35 2.00 -1.07 25.14
C ASP A 35 3.53 -1.04 25.08
N ASP A 36 4.08 0.12 24.73
CA ASP A 36 5.52 0.42 24.67
C ASP A 36 6.34 -0.57 23.79
N LEU A 37 5.77 -1.00 22.67
CA LEU A 37 6.46 -1.85 21.70
C LEU A 37 7.48 -1.04 20.92
N LEU A 38 8.73 -1.47 20.95
CA LEU A 38 9.86 -0.80 20.32
C LEU A 38 9.88 -0.98 18.80
N VAL A 39 9.87 0.13 18.05
CA VAL A 39 10.00 0.14 16.59
C VAL A 39 11.46 0.31 16.19
N ARG A 40 11.94 -0.55 15.29
CA ARG A 40 13.33 -0.57 14.82
C ARG A 40 13.42 -0.29 13.34
N SER A 41 14.58 0.23 12.92
CA SER A 41 14.85 0.57 11.51
C SER A 41 15.01 -0.64 10.57
N GLY A 42 14.98 -1.87 11.10
CA GLY A 42 15.04 -3.09 10.30
C GLY A 42 14.68 -4.35 11.10
N PRO A 43 14.64 -5.51 10.42
CA PRO A 43 14.17 -6.77 10.99
C PRO A 43 15.24 -7.42 11.88
N GLY A 44 15.36 -6.93 13.11
CA GLY A 44 16.30 -7.49 14.09
C GLY A 44 16.52 -6.57 15.30
N THR A 45 17.01 -7.13 16.40
CA THR A 45 17.27 -6.37 17.65
C THR A 45 18.55 -5.53 17.60
N GLU A 46 19.40 -5.77 16.61
CA GLU A 46 20.63 -5.05 16.31
C GLU A 46 20.39 -3.73 15.55
N TYR A 47 19.22 -3.58 14.93
CA TYR A 47 18.83 -2.35 14.25
C TYR A 47 18.49 -1.25 15.26
N GLU A 48 18.70 -0.01 14.84
CA GLU A 48 18.48 1.18 15.66
C GLU A 48 17.02 1.32 16.09
N LEU A 49 16.81 1.74 17.34
CA LEU A 49 15.50 2.09 17.87
C LEU A 49 15.07 3.44 17.29
N ILE A 50 13.97 3.45 16.54
CA ILE A 50 13.45 4.67 15.88
C ILE A 50 12.20 5.22 16.56
N GLY A 51 11.56 4.44 17.44
CA GLY A 51 10.45 4.91 18.25
C GLY A 51 9.74 3.80 19.01
N HIS A 52 8.53 4.06 19.46
CA HIS A 52 7.67 3.10 20.16
C HIS A 52 6.22 3.29 19.75
N VAL A 53 5.43 2.22 19.87
CA VAL A 53 4.00 2.16 19.58
C VAL A 53 3.27 1.47 20.74
N ASN A 54 1.97 1.68 20.84
CA ASN A 54 1.14 1.28 21.97
C ASN A 54 -0.06 0.43 21.55
N GLN A 55 -0.66 -0.26 22.52
CA GLN A 55 -1.75 -1.18 22.25
C GLN A 55 -2.94 -0.45 21.62
N GLY A 56 -3.51 -1.07 20.58
CA GLY A 56 -4.69 -0.56 19.88
C GLY A 56 -4.38 0.47 18.79
N GLU A 57 -3.12 0.85 18.59
CA GLU A 57 -2.70 1.60 17.41
C GLU A 57 -2.71 0.69 16.17
N ASP A 58 -3.11 1.25 15.03
CA ASP A 58 -3.22 0.56 13.75
C ASP A 58 -2.25 1.17 12.74
N TYR A 59 -1.45 0.34 12.09
CA TYR A 59 -0.49 0.77 11.07
C TYR A 59 -0.63 -0.03 9.78
N ALA A 60 -0.29 0.58 8.64
CA ALA A 60 -0.24 -0.14 7.37
C ALA A 60 0.95 -1.10 7.35
N LEU A 61 0.70 -2.37 7.01
CA LEU A 61 1.73 -3.37 6.77
C LEU A 61 2.39 -3.08 5.42
N VAL A 62 3.70 -2.87 5.46
CA VAL A 62 4.53 -2.67 4.26
C VAL A 62 5.07 -4.01 3.77
N GLU A 63 5.69 -4.78 4.67
CA GLU A 63 6.27 -6.10 4.37
C GLU A 63 6.40 -6.96 5.63
N GLN A 64 6.61 -8.25 5.44
CA GLN A 64 6.96 -9.19 6.50
C GLN A 64 8.27 -9.89 6.14
N THR A 65 9.22 -9.86 7.08
CA THR A 65 10.50 -10.57 6.99
C THR A 65 10.66 -11.43 8.24
N ASP A 66 10.56 -12.74 8.08
CA ASP A 66 10.51 -13.71 9.19
C ASP A 66 9.44 -13.33 10.24
N ASP A 67 9.86 -13.08 11.48
CA ASP A 67 9.01 -12.69 12.61
C ASP A 67 8.82 -11.16 12.73
N TRP A 68 9.38 -10.37 11.81
CA TRP A 68 9.29 -8.91 11.83
C TRP A 68 8.27 -8.39 10.80
N LEU A 69 7.40 -7.49 11.26
CA LEU A 69 6.45 -6.76 10.43
C LEU A 69 6.95 -5.33 10.25
N ALA A 70 7.18 -4.92 9.00
CA ALA A 70 7.47 -3.54 8.68
C ALA A 70 6.16 -2.77 8.55
N ILE A 71 6.06 -1.68 9.29
CA ILE A 71 4.88 -0.80 9.32
C ILE A 71 5.24 0.57 8.74
N ASP A 72 4.24 1.28 8.22
CA ASP A 72 4.39 2.69 7.82
C ASP A 72 4.42 3.57 9.08
N PHE A 73 5.63 3.74 9.66
CA PHE A 73 5.91 4.36 10.96
C PHE A 73 6.24 5.86 10.86
#